data_AF-A0A925XGF1-F1
#
_entry.id   AF-A0A925XGF1-F1
#
_cell.length_a   1.000
_cell.length_b   1.000
_cell.length_c   1.000
_cell.angle_alpha   90.00
_cell.angle_beta   90.00
_cell.angle_gamma   90.00
#
_symmetry.space_group_name_H-M   'P 1'
#
loop_
_entity.id
_entity.type
_entity.pdbx_description
1 polymer ?
#
loop_
_entity_poly.entity_id
_entity_poly.type
_entity_poly.pdbx_seq_one_letter_code
_entity_poly.pdbx_strand_id
1 'polypeptide(L)'
;MSFLCCLTGTFVALADDKPPLSRPNILWISVEDISPDLGCYGDKNAVSPTIDRLAAEGVRFTRCFTHAGVCAPSRSGLITGCYPPSIGTHHMRCKGVPPDDVKCFPEYLRLAGYYCTNNVKTDYQFDVPATA
;
A
#
# COMPACT_ATOMS: atom_id res chain seq x y z
N MET A 1 -27.18 23.49 46.67
CA MET A 1 -25.76 23.68 46.33
C MET A 1 -25.07 22.34 46.45
N SER A 2 -25.07 21.55 45.38
CA SER A 2 -24.38 20.25 45.32
C SER A 2 -23.64 20.17 44.00
N PHE A 3 -22.33 20.02 44.09
CA PHE A 3 -21.38 19.95 42.98
C PHE A 3 -21.51 18.60 42.26
N LEU A 4 -21.78 18.64 40.96
CA LEU A 4 -21.64 17.50 40.06
C LEU A 4 -20.20 17.51 39.52
N CYS A 5 -19.40 16.52 39.93
CA CYS A 5 -18.04 16.31 39.45
C CYS A 5 -18.07 15.73 38.03
N CYS A 6 -17.89 16.58 37.01
CA CYS A 6 -17.62 16.14 35.64
C CYS A 6 -16.20 15.57 35.55
N LEU A 7 -16.07 14.24 35.56
CA LEU A 7 -14.87 13.56 35.11
C LEU A 7 -14.84 13.58 33.57
N THR A 8 -14.33 14.67 32.99
CA THR A 8 -13.89 14.67 31.60
C THR A 8 -12.59 13.90 31.52
N GLY A 9 -12.68 12.59 31.26
CA GLY A 9 -11.52 11.76 30.98
C GLY A 9 -10.89 12.18 29.65
N THR A 10 -9.85 13.01 29.72
CA THR A 10 -8.96 13.28 28.58
C THR A 10 -8.25 11.97 28.26
N PHE A 11 -8.64 11.32 27.16
CA PHE A 11 -7.82 10.28 26.55
C PHE A 11 -6.54 10.95 26.04
N VAL A 12 -5.50 10.96 26.88
CA VAL A 12 -4.14 11.22 26.43
C VAL A 12 -3.72 9.95 25.68
N ALA A 13 -3.78 9.99 24.35
CA ALA A 13 -3.02 9.05 23.55
C ALA A 13 -1.55 9.25 23.92
N LEU A 14 -0.94 8.26 24.56
CA LEU A 14 0.50 8.21 24.73
C LEU A 14 1.08 8.04 23.32
N ALA A 15 1.38 9.17 22.67
CA ALA A 15 2.27 9.16 21.52
C ALA A 15 3.62 8.63 22.02
N ASP A 16 4.10 7.57 21.38
CA ASP A 16 5.39 6.98 21.69
C ASP A 16 6.46 8.06 21.43
N ASP A 17 7.07 8.60 22.49
CA ASP A 17 8.04 9.71 22.49
C ASP A 17 9.39 9.37 21.82
N LYS A 18 9.45 8.26 21.07
CA LYS A 18 10.63 7.95 20.26
C LYS A 18 10.71 8.96 19.12
N PRO A 19 11.86 9.62 18.94
CA PRO A 19 12.05 10.45 17.76
C PRO A 19 11.77 9.56 16.55
N PRO A 20 10.98 10.05 15.57
CA PRO A 20 10.74 9.28 14.35
C PRO A 20 12.09 8.86 13.81
N LEU A 21 12.22 7.56 13.50
CA LEU A 21 13.44 7.06 12.89
C LEU A 21 13.78 7.99 11.73
N SER A 22 15.04 8.43 11.64
CA SER A 22 15.52 9.23 10.51
C SER A 22 15.25 8.57 9.16
N ARG A 23 14.97 7.25 9.18
CA ARG A 23 14.48 6.44 8.08
C ARG A 23 13.48 5.38 8.59
N PRO A 24 12.16 5.53 8.36
CA PRO A 24 11.17 4.56 8.83
C PRO A 24 11.21 3.27 8.02
N ASN A 25 10.94 2.10 8.61
CA ASN A 25 10.74 0.88 7.82
C ASN A 25 9.42 0.95 7.05
N ILE A 26 9.41 0.45 5.82
CA ILE A 26 8.23 0.41 4.95
C ILE A 26 7.76 -1.04 4.81
N LEU A 27 6.54 -1.34 5.25
CA LEU A 27 5.89 -2.62 5.03
C LEU A 27 4.80 -2.44 3.98
N TRP A 28 5.03 -2.99 2.78
CA TRP A 28 4.05 -2.96 1.69
C TRP A 28 3.23 -4.26 1.69
N ILE A 29 1.95 -4.17 2.04
CA ILE A 29 1.03 -5.31 2.03
C ILE A 29 0.14 -5.19 0.80
N SER A 30 0.26 -6.14 -0.13
CA SER A 30 -0.61 -6.25 -1.30
C SER A 30 -1.56 -7.43 -1.10
N VAL A 31 -2.85 -7.22 -1.36
CA VAL A 31 -3.88 -8.26 -1.37
C VAL A 31 -4.41 -8.36 -2.79
N GLU A 32 -4.55 -9.59 -3.29
CA GLU A 32 -5.02 -9.86 -4.65
C GLU A 32 -6.53 -10.04 -4.65
N ASP A 33 -7.18 -9.58 -5.73
CA ASP A 33 -8.61 -9.77 -6.01
C ASP A 33 -9.55 -9.35 -4.85
N ILE A 34 -9.22 -8.25 -4.17
CA ILE A 34 -10.01 -7.69 -3.07
C ILE A 34 -10.86 -6.49 -3.51
N SER A 35 -12.13 -6.50 -3.11
CA SER A 35 -13.06 -5.36 -3.16
C SER A 35 -13.06 -4.62 -1.81
N PRO A 36 -13.62 -3.41 -1.70
CA PRO A 36 -13.80 -2.71 -0.41
C PRO A 36 -14.87 -3.37 0.49
N ASP A 37 -14.97 -4.70 0.47
CA ASP A 37 -15.88 -5.52 1.27
C ASP A 37 -15.25 -5.81 2.65
N LEU A 38 -14.99 -4.72 3.39
CA LEU A 38 -14.32 -4.72 4.69
C LEU A 38 -15.13 -3.90 5.69
N GLY A 39 -15.02 -4.22 6.98
CA GLY A 39 -15.74 -3.53 8.06
C GLY A 39 -15.47 -2.03 8.06
N CYS A 40 -14.20 -1.64 7.89
CA CYS A 40 -13.79 -0.25 7.78
C CYS A 40 -14.37 0.47 6.54
N TYR A 41 -14.73 -0.23 5.47
CA TYR A 41 -15.42 0.36 4.31
C TYR A 41 -16.95 0.32 4.42
N GLY A 42 -17.49 -0.18 5.53
CA GLY A 42 -18.93 -0.15 5.85
C GLY A 42 -19.67 -1.46 5.58
N ASP A 43 -18.97 -2.53 5.21
CA ASP A 43 -19.59 -3.86 5.12
C ASP A 43 -19.91 -4.40 6.52
N LYS A 44 -21.21 -4.64 6.77
CA LYS A 44 -21.73 -5.13 8.06
C LYS A 44 -21.48 -6.61 8.29
N ASN A 45 -21.17 -7.37 7.25
CA ASN A 45 -20.93 -8.81 7.31
C ASN A 45 -19.44 -9.16 7.35
N ALA A 46 -18.56 -8.21 6.99
CA ALA A 46 -17.13 -8.41 6.99
C ALA A 46 -16.58 -8.52 8.42
N VAL A 47 -15.77 -9.56 8.66
CA VAL A 47 -15.02 -9.74 9.91
C VAL A 47 -13.54 -9.45 9.63
N SER A 48 -13.15 -8.18 9.75
CA SER A 48 -11.79 -7.70 9.41
C SER A 48 -11.11 -6.89 10.53
N PRO A 49 -11.17 -7.31 11.81
CA PRO A 49 -10.81 -6.45 12.95
C PRO A 49 -9.37 -5.92 12.91
N THR A 50 -8.41 -6.70 12.38
CA THR A 50 -7.02 -6.25 12.23
C THR A 50 -6.86 -5.16 11.18
N ILE A 51 -7.56 -5.27 10.04
CA ILE A 51 -7.53 -4.27 8.98
C ILE A 51 -8.32 -3.03 9.40
N ASP A 52 -9.42 -3.22 10.12
CA ASP A 52 -10.23 -2.13 10.64
C ASP A 52 -9.46 -1.28 11.65
N ARG A 53 -8.71 -1.95 12.54
CA ARG A 53 -7.80 -1.27 13.46
C ARG A 53 -6.69 -0.52 12.73
N LEU A 54 -6.06 -1.14 11.72
CA LEU A 54 -5.04 -0.47 10.90
C LEU A 54 -5.60 0.78 10.20
N ALA A 55 -6.83 0.72 9.70
CA ALA A 55 -7.50 1.85 9.07
C ALA A 55 -7.85 2.97 10.07
N ALA A 56 -8.15 2.63 11.33
CA ALA A 56 -8.44 3.59 12.39
C ALA A 56 -7.18 4.27 12.96
N GLU A 57 -6.03 3.58 12.96
CA GLU A 57 -4.74 4.10 13.42
C GLU A 57 -3.99 4.89 12.32
N GLY A 58 -4.46 4.84 11.07
CA GLY A 58 -3.80 5.42 9.91
C GLY A 58 -4.70 6.30 9.06
N VAL A 59 -4.34 6.41 7.77
CA VAL A 59 -5.11 7.14 6.77
C VAL A 59 -5.78 6.14 5.82
N ARG A 60 -7.11 6.21 5.71
CA ARG A 60 -7.90 5.39 4.79
C ARG A 60 -8.37 6.20 3.58
N PHE A 61 -8.03 5.75 2.38
CA PHE A 61 -8.51 6.32 1.14
C PHE A 61 -9.85 5.69 0.73
N THR A 62 -10.93 6.48 0.67
CA THR A 62 -12.26 5.98 0.24
C THR A 62 -12.48 6.02 -1.27
N ARG A 63 -11.50 6.53 -2.01
CA ARG A 63 -11.52 6.69 -3.48
C ARG A 63 -10.16 6.29 -4.07
N CYS A 64 -9.81 5.01 -3.93
CA CYS A 64 -8.59 4.42 -4.49
C CYS A 64 -8.98 3.46 -5.62
N PHE A 65 -8.42 3.62 -6.81
CA PHE A 65 -8.80 2.86 -8.01
C PHE A 65 -7.57 2.21 -8.64
N THR A 66 -7.76 0.99 -9.16
CA THR A 66 -6.74 0.33 -9.98
C THR A 66 -6.67 0.96 -11.38
N HIS A 67 -5.48 0.96 -11.98
CA HIS A 67 -5.26 1.33 -13.38
C HIS A 67 -5.81 0.29 -14.36
N ALA A 68 -5.94 -0.96 -13.93
CA ALA A 68 -6.43 -2.07 -14.74
C ALA A 68 -7.19 -3.10 -13.88
N GLY A 69 -8.32 -3.59 -14.38
CA GLY A 69 -9.14 -4.63 -13.71
C GLY A 69 -8.58 -6.05 -13.81
N VAL A 70 -7.27 -6.20 -14.04
CA VAL A 70 -6.59 -7.49 -14.23
C VAL A 70 -5.23 -7.49 -13.54
N CYS A 71 -4.85 -8.63 -12.96
CA CYS A 71 -3.80 -8.70 -11.95
C CYS A 71 -2.42 -8.23 -12.46
N ALA A 72 -1.93 -8.75 -13.59
CA ALA A 72 -0.56 -8.46 -14.05
C ALA A 72 -0.38 -7.01 -14.54
N PRO A 73 -1.31 -6.44 -15.35
CA PRO A 73 -1.26 -5.01 -15.68
C PRO A 73 -1.42 -4.10 -14.45
N SER A 74 -2.29 -4.45 -13.50
CA SER A 74 -2.44 -3.70 -12.24
C SER A 74 -1.12 -3.64 -11.46
N ARG A 75 -0.46 -4.79 -11.27
CA ARG A 75 0.86 -4.87 -10.63
C ARG A 75 1.94 -4.12 -11.40
N SER A 76 1.92 -4.17 -12.72
CA SER A 76 2.86 -3.43 -13.56
C SER A 76 2.77 -1.93 -13.31
N GLY A 77 1.55 -1.38 -13.24
CA GLY A 77 1.38 0.04 -12.93
C GLY A 77 1.71 0.38 -11.48
N LEU A 78 1.42 -0.53 -10.54
CA LEU A 78 1.73 -0.34 -9.12
C LEU A 78 3.24 -0.35 -8.83
N ILE A 79 4.00 -1.25 -9.45
CA ILE A 79 5.44 -1.37 -9.21
C ILE A 79 6.23 -0.22 -9.86
N THR A 80 5.77 0.30 -11.01
CA THR A 80 6.47 1.34 -11.78
C THR A 80 5.96 2.76 -11.53
N GLY A 81 4.72 2.90 -11.05
CA GLY A 81 4.01 4.20 -11.03
C GLY A 81 3.55 4.68 -12.41
N CYS A 82 3.62 3.84 -13.45
CA CYS A 82 3.21 4.18 -14.81
C CYS A 82 1.86 3.57 -15.18
N TYR A 83 1.12 4.20 -16.09
CA TYR A 83 -0.03 3.54 -16.71
C TYR A 83 0.47 2.39 -17.60
N PRO A 84 -0.08 1.16 -17.47
CA PRO A 84 0.38 0.01 -18.26
C PRO A 84 0.38 0.21 -19.78
N PRO A 85 -0.60 0.93 -20.39
CA PRO A 85 -0.54 1.27 -21.81
C PRO A 85 0.68 2.11 -22.21
N SER A 86 1.18 2.97 -21.31
CA SER A 86 2.32 3.86 -21.57
C SER A 86 3.66 3.12 -21.64
N ILE A 87 3.74 1.92 -21.06
CA ILE A 87 4.98 1.12 -21.00
C ILE A 87 4.82 -0.26 -21.68
N GLY A 88 3.74 -0.46 -22.45
CA GLY A 88 3.51 -1.67 -23.22
C GLY A 88 3.12 -2.91 -22.40
N THR A 89 2.62 -2.75 -21.17
CA THR A 89 2.32 -3.87 -20.24
C THR A 89 0.83 -4.13 -20.01
N HIS A 90 -0.04 -3.55 -20.85
CA HIS A 90 -1.50 -3.58 -20.69
C HIS A 90 -2.14 -4.96 -20.87
N HIS A 91 -1.59 -5.81 -21.74
CA HIS A 91 -2.19 -7.12 -22.03
C HIS A 91 -1.71 -8.19 -21.06
N MET A 92 -2.64 -8.94 -20.46
CA MET A 92 -2.32 -10.01 -19.50
C MET A 92 -1.30 -11.01 -20.07
N ARG A 93 -0.25 -11.31 -19.29
CA ARG A 93 0.87 -12.20 -19.66
C ARG A 93 1.66 -11.78 -20.90
N CYS A 94 1.77 -10.48 -21.16
CA CYS A 94 2.69 -9.97 -22.17
C CYS A 94 4.13 -9.90 -21.64
N LYS A 95 5.06 -9.60 -22.55
CA LYS A 95 6.46 -9.33 -22.25
C LYS A 95 6.79 -7.91 -22.74
N GLY A 96 6.38 -6.93 -21.96
CA GLY A 96 6.69 -5.52 -22.20
C GLY A 96 8.17 -5.25 -22.01
N VAL A 97 8.64 -4.18 -22.66
CA VAL A 97 9.98 -3.63 -22.49
C VAL A 97 9.78 -2.17 -22.06
N PRO A 98 9.73 -1.90 -20.73
CA PRO A 98 9.62 -0.54 -20.25
C PRO A 98 10.81 0.31 -20.73
N PRO A 99 10.62 1.62 -20.98
CA PRO A 99 11.72 2.55 -21.23
C PRO A 99 12.78 2.53 -20.12
N ASP A 100 14.04 2.82 -20.47
CA ASP A 100 15.19 2.70 -19.55
C ASP A 100 15.07 3.57 -18.27
N ASP A 101 14.33 4.67 -18.35
CA ASP A 101 14.07 5.61 -17.25
C ASP A 101 12.95 5.15 -16.31
N VAL A 102 12.14 4.16 -16.72
CA VAL A 102 11.09 3.58 -15.86
C VAL A 102 11.72 2.58 -14.90
N LYS A 103 11.59 2.85 -13.59
CA LYS A 103 12.12 2.01 -12.51
C LYS A 103 11.01 1.47 -11.63
N CYS A 104 11.24 0.28 -11.09
CA CYS A 104 10.43 -0.26 -10.00
C CYS A 104 10.66 0.58 -8.74
N PHE A 105 9.62 0.89 -7.96
CA PHE A 105 9.78 1.72 -6.75
C PHE A 105 10.83 1.19 -5.74
N PRO A 106 11.09 -0.12 -5.59
CA PRO A 106 12.17 -0.61 -4.74
C PRO A 106 13.56 -0.16 -5.19
N GLU A 107 13.79 0.14 -6.47
CA GLU A 107 15.06 0.68 -6.96
C GLU A 107 15.33 2.04 -6.33
N TYR A 108 14.33 2.92 -6.28
CA TYR A 108 14.42 4.22 -5.60
C TYR A 108 14.66 4.06 -4.09
N LEU A 109 14.00 3.08 -3.46
CA LEU A 109 14.22 2.80 -2.04
C LEU A 109 15.66 2.30 -1.79
N ARG A 110 16.19 1.40 -2.63
CA ARG A 110 17.58 0.95 -2.52
C ARG A 110 18.58 2.09 -2.72
N LEU A 111 18.33 3.00 -3.68
CA LEU A 111 19.14 4.21 -3.86
C LEU A 111 19.10 5.13 -2.62
N ALA A 112 17.97 5.18 -1.91
CA ALA A 112 17.84 5.88 -0.63
C ALA A 112 18.44 5.11 0.57
N GLY A 113 19.05 3.94 0.35
CA GLY A 113 19.71 3.13 1.36
C GLY A 113 18.80 2.20 2.14
N TYR A 114 17.66 1.79 1.56
CA TYR A 114 16.82 0.74 2.12
C TYR A 114 17.25 -0.65 1.64
N TYR A 115 17.07 -1.65 2.50
CA TYR A 115 17.00 -3.04 2.08
C TYR A 115 15.57 -3.36 1.65
N CYS A 116 15.40 -3.94 0.45
CA CYS A 116 14.10 -4.30 -0.09
C CYS A 116 14.05 -5.80 -0.43
N THR A 117 12.94 -6.44 -0.08
CA THR A 117 12.66 -7.84 -0.37
C THR A 117 11.19 -8.02 -0.73
N ASN A 118 10.92 -8.96 -1.63
CA ASN A 118 9.57 -9.40 -2.00
C ASN A 118 9.56 -10.94 -1.97
N ASN A 119 8.50 -11.53 -1.44
CA ASN A 119 8.44 -12.98 -1.21
C ASN A 119 8.28 -13.77 -2.51
N VAL A 120 7.14 -13.59 -3.19
CA VAL A 120 6.76 -14.51 -4.30
C VAL A 120 6.07 -13.85 -5.49
N LYS A 121 5.33 -12.75 -5.30
CA LYS A 121 4.41 -12.27 -6.34
C LYS A 121 5.01 -11.09 -7.10
N THR A 122 5.36 -11.34 -8.37
CA THR A 122 5.93 -10.32 -9.27
C THR A 122 5.00 -10.12 -10.47
N ASP A 123 4.91 -11.05 -11.41
CA ASP A 123 4.01 -10.98 -12.60
C ASP A 123 3.86 -9.54 -13.15
N TYR A 124 4.97 -8.79 -13.26
CA TYR A 124 4.97 -7.36 -13.61
C TYR A 124 4.87 -7.09 -15.11
N GLN A 125 4.84 -8.17 -15.92
CA GLN A 125 4.72 -8.16 -17.38
C GLN A 125 6.00 -7.78 -18.12
N PHE A 126 7.14 -7.70 -17.43
CA PHE A 126 8.46 -7.44 -17.99
C PHE A 126 9.52 -8.18 -17.18
N ASP A 127 10.72 -8.29 -17.74
CA ASP A 127 11.85 -8.89 -17.03
C ASP A 127 12.29 -7.97 -15.88
N VAL A 128 12.12 -8.45 -14.65
CA VAL A 128 12.36 -7.66 -13.45
C VAL A 128 13.87 -7.44 -13.29
N PRO A 129 14.35 -6.18 -13.22
CA PRO A 129 15.78 -5.95 -13.07
C PRO A 129 16.25 -6.39 -11.69
N ALA A 130 17.50 -6.85 -11.58
CA ALA A 130 18.08 -7.30 -10.30
C ALA A 130 18.19 -6.17 -9.25
N THR A 131 18.06 -4.92 -9.68
CA THR A 131 18.01 -3.73 -8.82
C THR A 131 16.66 -3.55 -8.12
N ALA A 132 15.60 -4.21 -8.60
CA ALA A 132 14.24 -4.15 -8.06
C ALA A 132 13.99 -5.14 -6.91
#